data_AF-A0A6C0JQU0-F1
#
_entry.id   AF-A0A6C0JQU0-F1
#
_cell.length_a   1.000
_cell.length_b   1.000
_cell.length_c   1.000
_cell.angle_alpha   90.00
_cell.angle_beta   90.00
_cell.angle_gamma   90.00
#
_symmetry.space_group_name_H-M   'P 1'
#
loop_
_entity.id
_entity.type
_entity.pdbx_description
1 polymer ?
#
loop_
_entity_poly.entity_id
_entity_poly.type
_entity_poly.pdbx_seq_one_letter_code
_entity_poly.pdbx_strand_id
1 'polypeptide(L)'
;MYNKELYDLIYKGDINNSLYQITKIILENGTNNIEIIENTFISICSYIGSFISIYDIRLWIDVVEETYQFINSDNIVIKNLYILITKLCIVCDINIKKPVSKSGFLTIAKLREKIIDVFNNSKSDIDYTLVKRYDDIIPPPNSETYDISKLIIAGITNILNEVENLNMEKMNEKEVCFDLANKLKDIFDYISRKTYKFETKFYYSDSDSMWYMWGLYIITYNNEFANIVYNLFLRNYTKKMKLDRLGLLWGASITLIYNIKKDIARVWNKDEAILIRKINDISMDMYKYIKKDINKHLNIDDDDEKVYKKPNSLDGLEILRNYVPVINDKLSLQYNETHIDNNIDETKKIRYDKK
;
A
#
# COMPACT_ATOMS: atom_id res chain seq x y z
N MET A 1 -10.47 8.00 12.46
CA MET A 1 -9.54 7.77 13.59
C MET A 1 -8.97 6.36 13.42
N TYR A 2 -7.68 6.13 13.63
CA TYR A 2 -7.05 4.81 13.45
C TYR A 2 -6.59 4.21 14.78
N ASN A 3 -6.37 2.89 14.84
CA ASN A 3 -5.88 2.21 16.03
C ASN A 3 -4.36 2.38 16.12
N LYS A 4 -3.88 3.20 17.07
CA LYS A 4 -2.46 3.52 17.21
C LYS A 4 -1.61 2.31 17.57
N GLU A 5 -2.09 1.43 18.43
CA GLU A 5 -1.35 0.24 18.87
C GLU A 5 -1.12 -0.73 17.70
N LEU A 6 -2.18 -1.06 16.96
CA LEU A 6 -2.08 -1.89 15.76
C LEU A 6 -1.20 -1.23 14.69
N TYR A 7 -1.35 0.08 14.49
CA TYR A 7 -0.50 0.83 13.58
C TYR A 7 0.98 0.69 13.96
N ASP A 8 1.34 0.92 15.22
CA ASP A 8 2.72 0.90 15.69
C ASP A 8 3.36 -0.50 15.59
N LEU A 9 2.57 -1.56 15.77
CA LEU A 9 3.01 -2.95 15.60
C LEU A 9 3.28 -3.28 14.13
N ILE A 10 2.37 -2.92 13.22
CA ILE A 10 2.54 -3.15 11.78
C ILE A 10 3.71 -2.32 11.24
N TYR A 11 3.77 -1.05 11.63
CA TYR A 11 4.84 -0.13 11.28
C TYR A 11 6.23 -0.68 11.66
N LYS A 12 6.36 -1.38 12.80
CA LYS A 12 7.62 -2.01 13.25
C LYS A 12 7.91 -3.35 12.60
N GLY A 13 7.02 -3.87 11.75
CA GLY A 13 7.14 -5.20 11.16
C GLY A 13 6.88 -6.34 12.15
N ASP A 14 6.23 -6.09 13.28
CA ASP A 14 5.96 -7.10 14.31
C ASP A 14 4.71 -7.91 13.93
N ILE A 15 4.91 -8.95 13.11
CA ILE A 15 3.82 -9.79 12.60
C ILE A 15 3.04 -10.43 13.74
N ASN A 16 3.71 -11.09 14.69
CA ASN A 16 3.04 -11.88 15.72
C ASN A 16 2.12 -11.00 16.59
N ASN A 17 2.63 -9.88 17.08
CA ASN A 17 1.82 -8.98 17.92
C ASN A 17 0.76 -8.26 17.10
N SER A 18 1.02 -7.96 15.81
CA SER A 18 -0.02 -7.40 14.92
C SER A 18 -1.19 -8.36 14.72
N LEU A 19 -0.92 -9.65 14.52
CA LEU A 19 -1.94 -10.70 14.38
C LEU A 19 -2.72 -10.93 15.69
N TYR A 20 -2.04 -10.88 16.84
CA TYR A 20 -2.71 -10.94 18.14
C TYR A 20 -3.66 -9.75 18.32
N GLN A 21 -3.15 -8.53 18.08
CA GLN A 21 -3.88 -7.30 18.32
C GLN A 21 -5.10 -7.14 17.40
N ILE A 22 -4.98 -7.47 16.11
CA ILE A 22 -6.15 -7.41 15.21
C ILE A 22 -7.25 -8.37 15.68
N THR A 23 -6.87 -9.56 16.14
CA THR A 23 -7.80 -10.59 16.59
C THR A 23 -8.52 -10.14 17.84
N LYS A 24 -7.77 -9.53 18.77
CA LYS A 24 -8.33 -8.89 19.97
C LYS A 24 -9.35 -7.81 19.61
N ILE A 25 -9.02 -6.91 18.69
CA ILE A 25 -9.93 -5.84 18.25
C ILE A 25 -11.23 -6.41 17.68
N ILE A 26 -11.13 -7.48 16.87
CA ILE A 26 -12.30 -8.16 16.26
C ILE A 26 -13.17 -8.84 17.33
N LEU A 27 -12.55 -9.51 18.31
CA LEU A 27 -13.27 -10.26 19.34
C LEU A 27 -13.93 -9.36 20.38
N GLU A 28 -13.22 -8.33 20.86
CA GLU A 28 -13.68 -7.49 21.98
C GLU A 28 -14.83 -6.54 21.59
N ASN A 29 -14.87 -6.08 20.35
CA ASN A 29 -15.76 -4.97 19.96
C ASN A 29 -16.64 -5.28 18.73
N GLY A 30 -16.56 -6.50 18.19
CA GLY A 30 -17.31 -6.91 17.00
C GLY A 30 -17.14 -5.94 15.83
N THR A 31 -18.23 -5.62 15.13
CA THR A 31 -18.25 -4.79 13.92
C THR A 31 -18.08 -3.29 14.16
N ASN A 32 -18.19 -2.81 15.41
CA ASN A 32 -18.20 -1.38 15.72
C ASN A 32 -16.85 -0.68 15.47
N ASN A 33 -15.76 -1.44 15.35
CA ASN A 33 -14.41 -0.91 15.11
C ASN A 33 -13.88 -1.18 13.69
N ILE A 34 -14.70 -1.66 12.76
CA ILE A 34 -14.24 -1.96 11.40
C ILE A 34 -13.64 -0.72 10.73
N GLU A 35 -14.30 0.43 10.85
CA GLU A 35 -13.81 1.70 10.31
C GLU A 35 -12.44 2.11 10.88
N ILE A 36 -12.18 1.76 12.14
CA ILE A 36 -10.89 2.02 12.78
C ILE A 36 -9.80 1.12 12.16
N ILE A 37 -10.11 -0.15 11.89
CA ILE A 37 -9.21 -1.09 11.21
C ILE A 37 -8.94 -0.62 9.77
N GLU A 38 -9.99 -0.28 9.02
CA GLU A 38 -9.89 0.25 7.66
C GLU A 38 -8.96 1.48 7.62
N ASN A 39 -9.20 2.46 8.50
CA ASN A 39 -8.36 3.65 8.62
C ASN A 39 -6.93 3.31 9.03
N THR A 40 -6.71 2.26 9.84
CA THR A 40 -5.37 1.81 10.22
C THR A 40 -4.61 1.28 9.00
N PHE A 41 -5.23 0.44 8.18
CA PHE A 41 -4.60 -0.08 6.97
C PHE A 41 -4.35 1.01 5.93
N ILE A 42 -5.30 1.93 5.73
CA ILE A 42 -5.11 3.11 4.86
C ILE A 42 -3.90 3.93 5.33
N SER A 43 -3.79 4.19 6.64
CA SER A 43 -2.66 4.91 7.22
C SER A 43 -1.32 4.18 7.01
N ILE A 44 -1.29 2.85 7.13
CA ILE A 44 -0.09 2.06 6.84
C ILE A 44 0.27 2.11 5.34
N CYS A 45 -0.70 1.95 4.44
CA CYS A 45 -0.48 2.08 2.99
C CYS A 45 0.07 3.47 2.64
N SER A 46 -0.46 4.53 3.26
CA SER A 46 0.07 5.89 3.12
C SER A 46 1.49 6.01 3.66
N TYR A 47 1.76 5.48 4.86
CA TYR A 47 3.09 5.44 5.44
C TYR A 47 4.10 4.77 4.49
N ILE A 48 3.79 3.58 3.98
CA ILE A 48 4.64 2.88 3.01
C ILE A 48 4.85 3.73 1.77
N GLY A 49 3.78 4.31 1.20
CA GLY A 49 3.86 5.14 0.00
C GLY A 49 4.75 6.38 0.16
N SER A 50 4.95 6.87 1.39
CA SER A 50 5.89 7.98 1.68
C SER A 50 7.37 7.58 1.61
N PHE A 51 7.68 6.28 1.60
CA PHE A 51 9.04 5.74 1.59
C PHE A 51 9.31 4.80 0.42
N ILE A 52 8.29 4.37 -0.32
CA ILE A 52 8.44 3.30 -1.30
C ILE A 52 9.46 3.66 -2.39
N SER A 53 10.29 2.67 -2.73
CA SER A 53 11.20 2.69 -3.86
C SER A 53 10.52 2.11 -5.10
N ILE A 54 10.93 2.53 -6.30
CA ILE A 54 10.50 1.90 -7.55
C ILE A 54 10.84 0.40 -7.59
N TYR A 55 11.89 -0.05 -6.89
CA TYR A 55 12.26 -1.46 -6.82
C TYR A 55 11.26 -2.32 -6.03
N ASP A 56 10.55 -1.72 -5.06
CA ASP A 56 9.61 -2.43 -4.18
C ASP A 56 8.14 -2.04 -4.47
N ILE A 57 7.89 -1.16 -5.44
CA ILE A 57 6.56 -0.59 -5.72
C ILE A 57 5.49 -1.64 -6.00
N ARG A 58 5.86 -2.77 -6.61
CA ARG A 58 4.94 -3.87 -6.90
C ARG A 58 4.38 -4.49 -5.61
N LEU A 59 5.15 -4.51 -4.52
CA LEU A 59 4.69 -4.99 -3.22
C LEU A 59 3.71 -4.01 -2.59
N TRP A 60 3.95 -2.71 -2.78
CA TRP A 60 3.02 -1.67 -2.32
C TRP A 60 1.69 -1.72 -3.08
N ILE A 61 1.73 -1.94 -4.40
CA ILE A 61 0.52 -2.15 -5.22
C ILE A 61 -0.30 -3.32 -4.66
N ASP A 62 0.34 -4.48 -4.41
CA ASP A 62 -0.31 -5.67 -3.87
C ASP A 62 -1.02 -5.40 -2.54
N VAL A 63 -0.35 -4.76 -1.57
CA VAL A 63 -1.00 -4.45 -0.27
C VAL A 63 -2.08 -3.36 -0.36
N VAL A 64 -1.97 -2.43 -1.32
CA VAL A 64 -3.00 -1.40 -1.58
C VAL A 64 -4.26 -2.04 -2.16
N GLU A 65 -4.11 -2.94 -3.14
CA GLU A 65 -5.23 -3.66 -3.74
C GLU A 65 -5.92 -4.57 -2.71
N GLU A 66 -5.17 -5.34 -1.94
CA GLU A 66 -5.75 -6.18 -0.88
C GLU A 66 -6.41 -5.36 0.23
N THR A 67 -5.87 -4.19 0.58
CA THR A 67 -6.52 -3.26 1.52
C THR A 67 -7.86 -2.77 0.98
N TYR A 68 -7.91 -2.42 -0.31
CA TYR A 68 -9.16 -2.02 -0.95
C TYR A 68 -10.18 -3.16 -1.03
N GLN A 69 -9.73 -4.39 -1.32
CA GLN A 69 -10.60 -5.57 -1.29
C GLN A 69 -11.14 -5.85 0.11
N PHE A 70 -10.31 -5.73 1.15
CA PHE A 70 -10.73 -5.88 2.54
C PHE A 70 -11.83 -4.87 2.92
N ILE A 71 -11.63 -3.59 2.59
CA ILE A 71 -12.57 -2.49 2.90
C ILE A 71 -13.92 -2.66 2.20
N ASN A 72 -13.93 -3.22 0.99
CA ASN A 72 -15.15 -3.41 0.20
C ASN A 72 -15.77 -4.81 0.34
N SER A 73 -15.16 -5.70 1.14
CA SER A 73 -15.72 -7.01 1.41
C SER A 73 -16.87 -6.90 2.41
N ASP A 74 -17.98 -7.55 2.13
CA ASP A 74 -19.11 -7.64 3.08
C ASP A 74 -18.75 -8.49 4.32
N ASN A 75 -17.71 -9.33 4.22
CA ASN A 75 -17.32 -10.26 5.28
C ASN A 75 -15.83 -10.14 5.63
N ILE A 76 -15.52 -10.24 6.93
CA ILE A 76 -14.15 -10.33 7.41
C ILE A 76 -13.70 -11.80 7.34
N VAL A 77 -12.84 -12.11 6.38
CA VAL A 77 -12.20 -13.43 6.28
C VAL A 77 -10.87 -13.37 7.04
N ILE A 78 -10.81 -13.96 8.23
CA ILE A 78 -9.65 -13.94 9.14
C ILE A 78 -8.34 -14.32 8.43
N LYS A 79 -8.40 -15.35 7.59
CA LYS A 79 -7.27 -15.81 6.78
C LYS A 79 -6.70 -14.69 5.88
N ASN A 80 -7.57 -14.02 5.11
CA ASN A 80 -7.14 -12.94 4.21
C ASN A 80 -6.62 -11.73 5.00
N LEU A 81 -7.24 -11.45 6.14
CA LEU A 81 -6.82 -10.38 7.03
C LEU A 81 -5.42 -10.61 7.60
N TYR A 82 -5.11 -11.83 8.03
CA TYR A 82 -3.78 -12.18 8.54
C TYR A 82 -2.73 -12.11 7.44
N ILE A 83 -3.07 -12.54 6.21
CA ILE A 83 -2.19 -12.42 5.05
C ILE A 83 -1.90 -10.94 4.76
N LEU A 84 -2.92 -10.10 4.71
CA LEU A 84 -2.78 -8.66 4.49
C LEU A 84 -1.86 -8.02 5.54
N ILE A 85 -2.12 -8.27 6.83
CA ILE A 85 -1.26 -7.75 7.92
C ILE A 85 0.18 -8.23 7.79
N THR A 86 0.37 -9.51 7.47
CA THR A 86 1.71 -10.07 7.24
C THR A 86 2.44 -9.33 6.13
N LYS A 87 1.77 -9.11 4.99
CA LYS A 87 2.35 -8.36 3.86
C LYS A 87 2.65 -6.91 4.22
N LEU A 88 1.74 -6.22 4.91
CA LEU A 88 1.94 -4.86 5.40
C LEU A 88 3.19 -4.77 6.30
N CYS A 89 3.33 -5.70 7.25
CA CYS A 89 4.50 -5.79 8.13
C CYS A 89 5.80 -6.01 7.34
N ILE A 90 5.81 -6.93 6.37
CA ILE A 90 7.00 -7.20 5.54
C ILE A 90 7.42 -5.93 4.78
N VAL A 91 6.47 -5.23 4.16
CA VAL A 91 6.78 -4.00 3.40
C VAL A 91 7.28 -2.87 4.31
N CYS A 92 6.73 -2.74 5.52
CA CYS A 92 7.26 -1.82 6.53
C CYS A 92 8.70 -2.21 6.97
N ASP A 93 8.97 -3.49 7.21
CA ASP A 93 10.29 -3.99 7.60
C ASP A 93 11.35 -3.76 6.50
N ILE A 94 10.98 -3.90 5.23
CA ILE A 94 11.85 -3.53 4.10
C ILE A 94 12.25 -2.07 4.17
N ASN A 95 11.30 -1.16 4.41
CA ASN A 95 11.56 0.28 4.53
C ASN A 95 12.45 0.61 5.74
N ILE A 96 12.32 -0.13 6.85
CA ILE A 96 13.18 0.03 8.03
C ILE A 96 14.62 -0.40 7.71
N LYS A 97 14.78 -1.55 7.04
CA LYS A 97 16.10 -2.13 6.72
C LYS A 97 16.81 -1.41 5.58
N LYS A 98 16.05 -0.83 4.65
CA LYS A 98 16.55 -0.11 3.46
C LYS A 98 15.87 1.26 3.37
N PRO A 99 16.22 2.21 4.26
CA PRO A 99 15.54 3.48 4.31
C PRO A 99 15.75 4.28 3.02
N VAL A 100 14.65 4.69 2.41
CA VAL A 100 14.62 5.69 1.33
C VAL A 100 14.27 7.04 1.96
N SER A 101 14.60 8.13 1.27
CA SER A 101 14.18 9.47 1.72
C SER A 101 12.66 9.57 1.81
N LYS A 102 12.16 9.95 3.00
CA LYS A 102 10.74 10.17 3.27
C LYS A 102 10.21 11.41 2.56
N SER A 103 9.14 11.27 1.80
CA SER A 103 8.37 12.42 1.31
C SER A 103 7.67 13.18 2.46
N GLY A 104 7.51 14.48 2.31
CA GLY A 104 6.97 15.36 3.35
C GLY A 104 7.99 15.80 4.41
N PHE A 105 9.20 15.23 4.44
CA PHE A 105 10.24 15.62 5.40
C PHE A 105 11.08 16.80 4.93
N LEU A 106 11.41 16.86 3.64
CA LEU A 106 12.18 17.97 3.08
C LEU A 106 11.37 19.29 3.11
N THR A 107 12.08 20.41 3.32
CA THR A 107 11.47 21.74 3.23
C THR A 107 11.09 22.04 1.77
N ILE A 108 10.08 22.89 1.58
CA ILE A 108 9.63 23.31 0.24
C ILE A 108 10.76 23.95 -0.57
N ALA A 109 11.69 24.66 0.07
CA ALA A 109 12.86 25.24 -0.59
C ALA A 109 13.79 24.15 -1.16
N LYS A 110 14.16 23.16 -0.35
CA LYS A 110 15.02 22.04 -0.78
C LYS A 110 14.36 21.18 -1.85
N LEU A 111 13.04 20.96 -1.75
CA LEU A 111 12.30 20.28 -2.81
C LEU A 111 12.33 21.07 -4.12
N ARG A 112 12.14 22.39 -4.06
CA ARG A 112 12.21 23.24 -5.25
C ARG A 112 13.55 23.10 -5.95
N GLU A 113 14.65 23.18 -5.21
CA GLU A 113 16.01 22.99 -5.76
C GLU A 113 16.16 21.65 -6.48
N LYS A 114 15.57 20.59 -5.92
CA LYS A 114 15.61 19.25 -6.51
C LYS A 114 14.80 19.08 -7.78
N ILE A 115 13.81 19.92 -8.07
CA ILE A 115 12.87 19.70 -9.19
C ILE A 115 12.84 20.83 -10.21
N ILE A 116 13.48 21.96 -9.94
CA ILE A 116 13.35 23.18 -10.75
C ILE A 116 13.88 23.01 -12.17
N ASP A 117 14.91 22.17 -12.36
CA ASP A 117 15.47 21.80 -13.65
C ASP A 117 14.42 21.13 -14.56
N VAL A 118 13.52 20.32 -14.00
CA VAL A 118 12.45 19.68 -14.78
C VAL A 118 11.54 20.74 -15.40
N PHE A 119 11.20 21.77 -14.65
CA PHE A 119 10.33 22.84 -15.13
C PHE A 119 11.07 23.83 -16.04
N ASN A 120 12.32 24.16 -15.74
CA ASN A 120 13.13 25.06 -16.59
C ASN A 120 13.39 24.46 -17.98
N ASN A 121 13.53 23.15 -18.07
CA ASN A 121 13.78 22.44 -19.33
C ASN A 121 12.48 22.08 -20.07
N SER A 122 11.32 22.30 -19.45
CA SER A 122 10.03 22.00 -20.05
C SER A 122 9.47 23.22 -20.76
N LYS A 123 9.07 23.06 -22.02
CA LYS A 123 8.34 24.10 -22.73
C LYS A 123 6.91 24.16 -22.18
N SER A 124 6.44 25.35 -21.83
CA SER A 124 5.04 25.58 -21.41
C SER A 124 4.04 25.42 -22.57
N ASP A 125 4.55 25.41 -23.81
CA ASP A 125 3.79 25.15 -25.02
C ASP A 125 3.63 23.64 -25.20
N ILE A 126 2.73 23.08 -24.40
CA ILE A 126 2.24 21.72 -24.61
C ILE A 126 1.32 21.69 -25.84
N ASP A 127 1.39 20.61 -26.62
CA ASP A 127 0.58 20.47 -27.82
C ASP A 127 -0.93 20.41 -27.50
N TYR A 128 -1.75 20.74 -28.51
CA TYR A 128 -3.21 20.78 -28.36
C TYR A 128 -3.81 19.44 -27.92
N THR A 129 -3.21 18.32 -28.35
CA THR A 129 -3.63 16.97 -27.97
C THR A 129 -3.43 16.71 -26.47
N LEU A 130 -2.32 17.17 -25.90
CA LEU A 130 -2.01 17.06 -24.48
C LEU A 130 -2.92 17.97 -23.66
N VAL A 131 -3.14 19.22 -24.11
CA VAL A 131 -4.12 20.12 -23.47
C VAL A 131 -5.50 19.46 -23.41
N LYS A 132 -5.96 18.91 -24.53
CA LYS A 132 -7.28 18.25 -24.60
C LYS A 132 -7.38 17.02 -23.70
N ARG A 133 -6.29 16.26 -23.53
CA ARG A 133 -6.25 15.11 -22.61
C ARG A 133 -6.50 15.53 -21.16
N TYR A 134 -6.02 16.71 -20.77
CA TYR A 134 -6.10 17.23 -19.40
C TYR A 134 -7.12 18.36 -19.23
N ASP A 135 -8.06 18.50 -20.17
CA ASP A 135 -9.04 19.61 -20.21
C ASP A 135 -9.89 19.71 -18.94
N ASP A 136 -10.08 18.60 -18.22
CA ASP A 136 -10.85 18.58 -16.97
C ASP A 136 -10.07 19.13 -15.76
N ILE A 137 -8.73 19.10 -15.80
CA ILE A 137 -7.85 19.50 -14.69
C ILE A 137 -7.10 20.81 -14.98
N ILE A 138 -6.95 21.19 -16.25
CA ILE A 138 -6.28 22.43 -16.63
C ILE A 138 -7.21 23.61 -16.29
N PRO A 139 -6.73 24.63 -15.55
CA PRO A 139 -7.50 25.83 -15.29
C PRO A 139 -7.94 26.56 -16.57
N PRO A 140 -8.92 27.46 -16.51
CA PRO A 140 -9.23 28.35 -17.63
C PRO A 140 -8.02 29.17 -18.09
N PRO A 141 -7.89 29.53 -19.38
CA PRO A 141 -6.73 30.28 -19.90
C PRO A 141 -6.46 31.64 -19.25
N ASN A 142 -7.48 32.24 -18.62
CA ASN A 142 -7.38 33.51 -17.88
C ASN A 142 -7.00 33.32 -16.40
N SER A 143 -6.83 32.08 -15.93
CA SER A 143 -6.44 31.77 -14.55
C SER A 143 -4.95 31.98 -14.33
N GLU A 144 -4.56 32.51 -13.17
CA GLU A 144 -3.15 32.71 -12.79
C GLU A 144 -2.36 31.40 -12.73
N THR A 145 -3.04 30.26 -12.54
CA THR A 145 -2.41 28.94 -12.47
C THR A 145 -2.41 28.18 -13.81
N TYR A 146 -2.89 28.79 -14.90
CA TYR A 146 -2.95 28.14 -16.22
C TYR A 146 -1.57 27.72 -16.75
N ASP A 147 -0.63 28.67 -16.81
CA ASP A 147 0.70 28.40 -17.37
C ASP A 147 1.52 27.45 -16.51
N ILE A 148 1.43 27.57 -15.17
CA ILE A 148 2.08 26.63 -14.27
C ILE A 148 1.45 25.23 -14.35
N SER A 149 0.14 25.11 -14.57
CA SER A 149 -0.53 23.82 -14.81
C SER A 149 0.04 23.14 -16.07
N LYS A 150 0.11 23.87 -17.18
CA LYS A 150 0.74 23.37 -18.42
C LYS A 150 2.20 22.96 -18.20
N LEU A 151 2.96 23.77 -17.47
CA LEU A 151 4.37 23.48 -17.17
C LEU A 151 4.54 22.21 -16.33
N ILE A 152 3.64 21.98 -15.36
CA ILE A 152 3.62 20.77 -14.55
C ILE A 152 3.34 19.55 -15.43
N ILE A 153 2.32 19.62 -16.28
CA ILE A 153 1.95 18.55 -17.21
C ILE A 153 3.12 18.24 -18.17
N ALA A 154 3.75 19.27 -18.72
CA ALA A 154 4.92 19.13 -19.59
C ALA A 154 6.08 18.42 -18.89
N GLY A 155 6.43 18.87 -17.67
CA GLY A 155 7.53 18.30 -16.90
C GLY A 155 7.33 16.84 -16.56
N ILE A 156 6.11 16.46 -16.13
CA ILE A 156 5.79 15.05 -15.85
C ILE A 156 5.81 14.23 -17.14
N THR A 157 5.25 14.74 -18.23
CA THR A 157 5.25 14.05 -19.53
C THR A 157 6.67 13.80 -20.05
N ASN A 158 7.57 14.78 -19.89
CA ASN A 158 8.98 14.64 -20.27
C ASN A 158 9.68 13.54 -19.48
N ILE A 159 9.47 13.47 -18.15
CA ILE A 159 10.01 12.37 -17.33
C ILE A 159 9.50 11.02 -17.83
N LEU A 160 8.21 10.89 -18.13
CA LEU A 160 7.62 9.63 -18.60
C LEU A 160 8.17 9.21 -19.97
N ASN A 161 8.33 10.17 -20.89
CA ASN A 161 8.95 9.92 -22.19
C ASN A 161 10.42 9.51 -22.05
N GLU A 162 11.17 10.12 -21.12
CA GLU A 162 12.55 9.73 -20.82
C GLU A 162 12.61 8.29 -20.33
N VAL A 163 11.73 7.92 -19.39
CA VAL A 163 11.63 6.54 -18.88
C VAL A 163 11.28 5.56 -19.99
N GLU A 164 10.37 5.88 -20.90
CA GLU A 164 9.99 5.01 -22.01
C GLU A 164 11.20 4.62 -22.88
N ASN A 165 12.13 5.55 -23.08
CA ASN A 165 13.33 5.37 -23.89
C ASN A 165 14.46 4.58 -23.19
N LEU A 166 14.35 4.27 -21.90
CA LEU A 166 15.37 3.51 -21.17
C LEU A 166 15.39 2.02 -21.56
N ASN A 167 16.58 1.49 -21.80
CA ASN A 167 16.92 0.09 -21.90
C ASN A 167 17.29 -0.49 -20.52
N MET A 168 16.34 -1.23 -19.95
CA MET A 168 16.44 -1.84 -18.62
C MET A 168 17.45 -2.99 -18.50
N GLU A 169 18.06 -3.44 -19.59
CA GLU A 169 19.13 -4.44 -19.55
C GLU A 169 20.45 -3.85 -19.06
N LYS A 170 20.65 -2.53 -19.19
CA LYS A 170 21.87 -1.85 -18.74
C LYS A 170 21.73 -1.35 -17.31
N MET A 171 22.73 -1.63 -16.47
CA MET A 171 22.71 -1.28 -15.05
C MET A 171 22.61 0.23 -14.80
N ASN A 172 23.35 1.05 -15.56
CA ASN A 172 23.30 2.51 -15.46
C ASN A 172 21.90 3.07 -15.75
N GLU A 173 21.16 2.48 -16.68
CA GLU A 173 19.81 2.94 -17.03
C GLU A 173 18.77 2.57 -15.95
N LYS A 174 19.03 1.52 -15.15
CA LYS A 174 18.21 1.25 -13.95
C LYS A 174 18.37 2.31 -12.88
N GLU A 175 19.59 2.81 -12.68
CA GLU A 175 19.88 3.91 -11.75
C GLU A 175 19.19 5.20 -12.22
N VAL A 176 19.26 5.51 -13.52
CA VAL A 176 18.53 6.64 -14.10
C VAL A 176 17.02 6.49 -13.89
N CYS A 177 16.44 5.31 -14.11
CA CYS A 177 15.03 5.07 -13.86
C CYS A 177 14.65 5.27 -12.38
N PHE A 178 15.53 4.87 -11.45
CA PHE A 178 15.35 5.09 -10.02
C PHE A 178 15.37 6.58 -9.66
N ASP A 179 16.30 7.34 -10.24
CA ASP A 179 16.38 8.79 -10.03
C ASP A 179 15.16 9.53 -10.57
N LEU A 180 14.70 9.17 -11.78
CA LEU A 180 13.48 9.72 -12.38
C LEU A 180 12.23 9.41 -11.54
N ALA A 181 12.14 8.20 -10.98
CA ALA A 181 11.03 7.84 -10.08
C ALA A 181 11.03 8.68 -8.79
N ASN A 182 12.20 8.90 -8.18
CA ASN A 182 12.30 9.76 -7.00
C ASN A 182 12.04 11.24 -7.34
N LYS A 183 12.49 11.70 -8.52
CA LYS A 183 12.21 13.04 -9.03
C LYS A 183 10.72 13.29 -9.19
N LEU A 184 9.99 12.33 -9.76
CA LEU A 184 8.55 12.40 -9.92
C LEU A 184 7.83 12.44 -8.56
N LYS A 185 8.27 11.61 -7.60
CA LYS A 185 7.78 11.66 -6.22
C LYS A 185 8.03 13.01 -5.56
N ASP A 186 9.23 13.59 -5.72
CA ASP A 186 9.59 14.91 -5.19
C ASP A 186 8.72 16.03 -5.81
N ILE A 187 8.37 15.93 -7.10
CA ILE A 187 7.43 16.84 -7.77
C ILE A 187 6.04 16.76 -7.13
N PHE A 188 5.52 15.55 -6.94
CA PHE A 188 4.21 15.33 -6.32
C PHE A 188 4.18 15.83 -4.87
N ASP A 189 5.25 15.58 -4.10
CA ASP A 189 5.42 16.11 -2.75
C ASP A 189 5.44 17.65 -2.73
N TYR A 190 6.22 18.27 -3.63
CA TYR A 190 6.31 19.72 -3.71
C TYR A 190 4.96 20.37 -4.02
N ILE A 191 4.29 19.92 -5.09
CA ILE A 191 3.07 20.56 -5.58
C ILE A 191 1.95 20.36 -4.56
N SER A 192 1.76 19.12 -4.05
CA SER A 192 0.66 18.81 -3.10
C SER A 192 0.73 19.57 -1.77
N ARG A 193 1.91 20.12 -1.42
CA ARG A 193 2.11 20.99 -0.25
C ARG A 193 2.05 22.49 -0.54
N LYS A 194 1.94 22.89 -1.82
CA LYS A 194 1.76 24.30 -2.19
C LYS A 194 0.29 24.71 -2.13
N THR A 195 0.05 25.97 -1.82
CA THR A 195 -1.27 26.61 -1.77
C THR A 195 -1.72 27.13 -3.13
N TYR A 196 -1.33 26.47 -4.23
CA TYR A 196 -1.81 26.84 -5.56
C TYR A 196 -3.32 26.57 -5.65
N LYS A 197 -4.06 27.54 -6.20
CA LYS A 197 -5.48 27.40 -6.50
C LYS A 197 -5.62 27.00 -7.97
N PHE A 198 -5.85 25.72 -8.23
CA PHE A 198 -6.13 25.22 -9.57
C PHE A 198 -7.65 25.13 -9.75
N GLU A 199 -8.19 25.94 -10.64
CA GLU A 199 -9.62 25.99 -10.94
C GLU A 199 -9.98 24.87 -11.91
N THR A 200 -10.07 23.65 -11.39
CA THR A 200 -10.43 22.45 -12.18
C THR A 200 -11.94 22.40 -12.42
N LYS A 201 -12.41 21.65 -13.43
CA LYS A 201 -13.86 21.50 -13.70
C LYS A 201 -14.63 20.86 -12.54
N PHE A 202 -13.95 20.06 -11.72
CA PHE A 202 -14.55 19.32 -10.60
C PHE A 202 -14.33 20.00 -9.23
N TYR A 203 -13.34 20.88 -9.10
CA TYR A 203 -13.12 21.74 -7.92
C TYR A 203 -12.76 23.17 -8.35
N TYR A 204 -13.79 24.00 -8.59
CA TYR A 204 -13.65 25.38 -9.09
C TYR A 204 -13.17 26.40 -8.04
N SER A 205 -13.34 26.10 -6.75
CA SER A 205 -13.04 27.05 -5.66
C SER A 205 -12.04 26.53 -4.62
N ASP A 206 -11.49 25.32 -4.78
CA ASP A 206 -10.57 24.76 -3.79
C ASP A 206 -9.18 25.36 -3.94
N SER A 207 -8.62 25.88 -2.85
CA SER A 207 -7.26 26.42 -2.76
C SER A 207 -6.21 25.32 -2.53
N ASP A 208 -6.61 24.06 -2.68
CA ASP A 208 -5.78 22.89 -2.43
C ASP A 208 -5.31 22.24 -3.74
N SER A 209 -4.01 22.32 -3.97
CA SER A 209 -3.30 21.70 -5.11
C SER A 209 -3.38 20.17 -5.14
N MET A 210 -3.74 19.54 -4.03
CA MET A 210 -3.83 18.08 -3.91
C MET A 210 -4.84 17.49 -4.90
N TRP A 211 -5.99 18.12 -5.11
CA TRP A 211 -7.00 17.60 -6.03
C TRP A 211 -6.57 17.66 -7.48
N TYR A 212 -5.87 18.74 -7.84
CA TYR A 212 -5.20 18.85 -9.13
C TYR A 212 -4.20 17.70 -9.34
N MET A 213 -3.38 17.39 -8.32
CA MET A 213 -2.42 16.28 -8.41
C MET A 213 -3.09 14.90 -8.54
N TRP A 214 -4.22 14.68 -7.85
CA TRP A 214 -5.01 13.45 -8.03
C TRP A 214 -5.60 13.34 -9.44
N GLY A 215 -6.18 14.43 -9.95
CA GLY A 215 -6.70 14.48 -11.33
C GLY A 215 -5.60 14.22 -12.36
N LEU A 216 -4.44 14.84 -12.18
CA LEU A 216 -3.26 14.60 -13.02
C LEU A 216 -2.85 13.13 -12.99
N TYR A 217 -2.73 12.54 -11.80
CA TYR A 217 -2.37 11.13 -11.67
C TYR A 217 -3.37 10.20 -12.36
N ILE A 218 -4.68 10.38 -12.13
CA ILE A 218 -5.74 9.52 -12.69
C ILE A 218 -5.72 9.58 -14.22
N ILE A 219 -5.67 10.79 -14.81
CA ILE A 219 -5.63 10.96 -16.26
C ILE A 219 -4.33 10.41 -16.86
N THR A 220 -3.21 10.57 -16.16
CA THR A 220 -1.89 10.12 -16.64
C THR A 220 -1.78 8.59 -16.61
N TYR A 221 -2.15 7.95 -15.49
CA TYR A 221 -2.05 6.51 -15.31
C TYR A 221 -3.12 5.74 -16.10
N ASN A 222 -4.35 6.25 -16.13
CA ASN A 222 -5.49 5.71 -16.87
C ASN A 222 -5.67 4.18 -16.73
N ASN A 223 -5.68 3.68 -15.49
CA ASN A 223 -5.84 2.27 -15.16
C ASN A 223 -6.58 2.11 -13.83
N GLU A 224 -7.26 0.97 -13.63
CA GLU A 224 -8.05 0.62 -12.45
C GLU A 224 -7.32 0.88 -11.13
N PHE A 225 -6.02 0.60 -11.05
CA PHE A 225 -5.25 0.84 -9.83
C PHE A 225 -5.25 2.32 -9.40
N ALA A 226 -5.33 3.27 -10.35
CA ALA A 226 -5.44 4.68 -9.99
C ALA A 226 -6.75 4.99 -9.24
N ASN A 227 -7.84 4.34 -9.62
CA ASN A 227 -9.13 4.47 -8.92
C ASN A 227 -9.07 3.81 -7.55
N ILE A 228 -8.41 2.65 -7.43
CA ILE A 228 -8.21 1.96 -6.14
C ILE A 228 -7.52 2.88 -5.14
N VAL A 229 -6.35 3.41 -5.48
CA VAL A 229 -5.58 4.25 -4.54
C VAL A 229 -6.30 5.57 -4.23
N TYR A 230 -6.98 6.17 -5.22
CA TYR A 230 -7.77 7.37 -5.01
C TYR A 230 -8.98 7.13 -4.09
N ASN A 231 -9.68 6.00 -4.25
CA ASN A 231 -10.79 5.63 -3.39
C ASN A 231 -10.34 5.37 -1.94
N LEU A 232 -9.18 4.75 -1.73
CA LEU A 232 -8.58 4.64 -0.40
C LEU A 232 -8.25 6.01 0.21
N PHE A 233 -7.75 6.93 -0.61
CA PHE A 233 -7.50 8.31 -0.19
C PHE A 233 -8.79 9.01 0.25
N LEU A 234 -9.90 8.78 -0.44
CA LEU A 234 -11.20 9.40 -0.19
C LEU A 234 -12.03 8.74 0.92
N ARG A 235 -11.75 7.48 1.29
CA ARG A 235 -12.55 6.71 2.27
C ARG A 235 -12.74 7.48 3.57
N ASN A 236 -13.94 7.98 3.86
CA ASN A 236 -14.24 8.81 5.04
C ASN A 236 -13.31 10.04 5.19
N TYR A 237 -12.90 10.63 4.06
CA TYR A 237 -11.94 11.72 4.04
C TYR A 237 -12.47 12.98 4.75
N THR A 238 -11.61 13.58 5.57
CA THR A 238 -11.80 14.93 6.10
C THR A 238 -10.50 15.71 5.89
N LYS A 239 -10.57 17.04 5.81
CA LYS A 239 -9.38 17.90 5.62
C LYS A 239 -8.27 17.66 6.65
N LYS A 240 -8.62 17.23 7.87
CA LYS A 240 -7.67 16.90 8.95
C LYS A 240 -6.79 15.69 8.61
N MET A 241 -7.28 14.77 7.78
CA MET A 241 -6.59 13.53 7.40
C MET A 241 -5.68 13.71 6.19
N LYS A 242 -5.65 14.90 5.58
CA LYS A 242 -4.86 15.19 4.39
C LYS A 242 -3.40 14.75 4.55
N LEU A 243 -2.73 15.28 5.57
CA LEU A 243 -1.30 15.04 5.77
C LEU A 243 -0.99 13.56 6.00
N ASP A 244 -1.86 12.86 6.72
CA ASP A 244 -1.71 11.42 7.00
C ASP A 244 -1.91 10.55 5.75
N ARG A 245 -2.62 11.05 4.73
CA ARG A 245 -2.95 10.30 3.51
C ARG A 245 -2.15 10.70 2.27
N LEU A 246 -1.36 11.78 2.32
CA LEU A 246 -0.55 12.23 1.19
C LEU A 246 0.47 11.18 0.72
N GLY A 247 0.88 10.27 1.60
CA GLY A 247 1.74 9.16 1.23
C GLY A 247 1.13 8.23 0.17
N LEU A 248 -0.20 8.11 0.10
CA LEU A 248 -0.86 7.39 -1.00
C LEU A 248 -0.62 8.06 -2.36
N LEU A 249 -0.71 9.39 -2.41
CA LEU A 249 -0.46 10.17 -3.62
C LEU A 249 1.02 10.12 -4.03
N TRP A 250 1.94 10.17 -3.06
CA TRP A 250 3.37 10.09 -3.33
C TRP A 250 3.78 8.70 -3.82
N GLY A 251 3.28 7.63 -3.21
CA GLY A 251 3.47 6.26 -3.70
C GLY A 251 2.87 6.05 -5.09
N ALA A 252 1.66 6.58 -5.32
CA ALA A 252 0.98 6.54 -6.61
C ALA A 252 1.81 7.19 -7.73
N SER A 253 2.52 8.29 -7.46
CA SER A 253 3.38 8.93 -8.47
C SER A 253 4.45 7.98 -9.03
N ILE A 254 5.01 7.09 -8.20
CA ILE A 254 6.00 6.10 -8.62
C ILE A 254 5.37 5.04 -9.53
N THR A 255 4.07 4.74 -9.37
CA THR A 255 3.40 3.76 -10.22
C THR A 255 3.31 4.22 -11.68
N LEU A 256 3.34 5.54 -11.96
CA LEU A 256 3.41 6.06 -13.32
C LEU A 256 4.64 5.51 -14.07
N ILE A 257 5.80 5.49 -13.40
CA ILE A 257 7.05 4.94 -13.95
C ILE A 257 6.96 3.41 -14.06
N TYR A 258 6.47 2.75 -13.01
CA TYR A 258 6.31 1.29 -12.99
C TYR A 258 5.42 0.78 -14.13
N ASN A 259 4.38 1.52 -14.49
CA ASN A 259 3.48 1.15 -15.58
C ASN A 259 4.21 1.06 -16.93
N ILE A 260 5.24 1.89 -17.13
CA ILE A 260 6.07 1.93 -18.33
C ILE A 260 7.16 0.85 -18.26
N LYS A 261 7.83 0.70 -17.11
CA LYS A 261 8.95 -0.25 -16.91
C LYS A 261 8.66 -1.22 -15.78
N LYS A 262 7.85 -2.25 -16.05
CA LYS A 262 7.43 -3.22 -15.03
C LYS A 262 8.58 -4.08 -14.49
N ASP A 263 9.61 -4.33 -15.30
CA ASP A 263 10.72 -5.23 -14.96
C ASP A 263 11.69 -4.67 -13.91
N ILE A 264 11.57 -3.37 -13.56
CA ILE A 264 12.40 -2.76 -12.52
C ILE A 264 12.04 -3.25 -11.12
N ALA A 265 10.77 -3.59 -10.90
CA ALA A 265 10.25 -3.88 -9.57
C ALA A 265 10.33 -5.38 -9.28
N ARG A 266 10.81 -5.73 -8.09
CA ARG A 266 10.86 -7.12 -7.67
C ARG A 266 9.48 -7.65 -7.28
N VAL A 267 9.40 -8.97 -7.20
CA VAL A 267 8.29 -9.70 -6.57
C VAL A 267 8.63 -10.08 -5.13
N TRP A 268 7.65 -10.63 -4.42
CA TRP A 268 7.88 -11.33 -3.16
C TRP A 268 8.99 -12.36 -3.33
N ASN A 269 10.04 -12.25 -2.54
CA ASN A 269 11.13 -13.20 -2.58
C ASN A 269 10.70 -14.55 -1.97
N LYS A 270 11.55 -15.58 -2.09
CA LYS A 270 11.21 -16.93 -1.63
C LYS A 270 10.86 -16.98 -0.13
N ASP A 271 11.62 -16.28 0.70
CA ASP A 271 11.43 -16.29 2.15
C ASP A 271 10.14 -15.56 2.54
N GLU A 272 9.88 -14.40 1.94
CA GLU A 272 8.64 -13.64 2.10
C GLU A 272 7.42 -14.49 1.66
N ALA A 273 7.51 -15.15 0.50
CA ALA A 273 6.44 -16.00 -0.02
C ALA A 273 6.19 -17.24 0.86
N ILE A 274 7.25 -17.87 1.38
CA ILE A 274 7.14 -18.99 2.33
C ILE A 274 6.46 -18.54 3.62
N LEU A 275 6.82 -17.36 4.14
CA LEU A 275 6.20 -16.81 5.34
C LEU A 275 4.71 -16.55 5.13
N ILE A 276 4.35 -15.89 4.03
CA ILE A 276 2.94 -15.64 3.66
C ILE A 276 2.16 -16.96 3.57
N ARG A 277 2.74 -17.98 2.91
CA ARG A 277 2.12 -19.31 2.80
C ARG A 277 1.94 -19.99 4.17
N LYS A 278 2.95 -19.93 5.04
CA LYS A 278 2.82 -20.49 6.39
C LYS A 278 1.69 -19.84 7.19
N ILE A 279 1.58 -18.52 7.16
CA ILE A 279 0.48 -17.79 7.81
C ILE A 279 -0.88 -18.20 7.23
N ASN A 280 -0.96 -18.31 5.91
CA ASN A 280 -2.15 -18.80 5.22
C ASN A 280 -2.59 -20.18 5.74
N ASP A 281 -1.65 -21.10 5.95
CA ASP A 281 -1.92 -22.49 6.36
C ASP A 281 -2.34 -22.59 7.84
N ILE A 282 -1.76 -21.79 8.73
CA ILE A 282 -2.00 -21.87 10.19
C ILE A 282 -2.99 -20.83 10.73
N SER A 283 -3.53 -19.96 9.87
CA SER A 283 -4.36 -18.80 10.23
C SER A 283 -5.54 -19.14 11.17
N MET A 284 -6.26 -20.23 10.89
CA MET A 284 -7.43 -20.62 11.69
C MET A 284 -7.05 -21.19 13.05
N ASP A 285 -5.94 -21.92 13.13
CA ASP A 285 -5.46 -22.46 14.40
C ASP A 285 -4.90 -21.34 15.29
N MET A 286 -4.20 -20.37 14.69
CA MET A 286 -3.81 -19.13 15.37
C MET A 286 -5.01 -18.38 15.93
N TYR A 287 -6.06 -18.19 15.13
CA TYR A 287 -7.29 -17.52 15.58
C TYR A 287 -7.93 -18.23 16.78
N LYS A 288 -8.09 -19.56 16.71
CA LYS A 288 -8.65 -20.36 17.82
C LYS A 288 -7.80 -20.22 19.09
N TYR A 289 -6.48 -20.27 18.96
CA TYR A 289 -5.55 -20.12 20.07
C TYR A 289 -5.68 -18.74 20.73
N ILE A 290 -5.60 -17.67 19.93
CA ILE A 290 -5.71 -16.29 20.44
C ILE A 290 -7.08 -16.06 21.08
N LYS A 291 -8.17 -16.56 20.47
CA LYS A 291 -9.51 -16.48 21.06
C LYS A 291 -9.56 -17.14 22.44
N LYS A 292 -9.01 -18.34 22.59
CA LYS A 292 -8.98 -19.07 23.86
C LYS A 292 -8.15 -18.34 24.91
N ASP A 293 -7.03 -17.75 24.52
CA ASP A 293 -6.16 -16.95 25.39
C ASP A 293 -6.89 -15.70 25.90
N ILE A 294 -7.55 -14.96 25.01
CA ILE A 294 -8.32 -13.76 25.36
C ILE A 294 -9.52 -14.10 26.27
N ASN A 295 -10.28 -15.16 25.96
CA ASN A 295 -11.42 -15.58 26.78
C ASN A 295 -11.00 -15.97 28.20
N LYS A 296 -9.86 -16.67 28.35
CA LYS A 296 -9.28 -16.97 29.67
C LYS A 296 -8.91 -15.71 30.46
N HIS A 297 -8.39 -14.69 29.78
CA HIS A 297 -8.05 -13.42 30.42
C HIS A 297 -9.27 -12.55 30.79
N LEU A 298 -10.42 -12.78 30.14
CA LEU A 298 -11.66 -12.02 30.37
C LEU A 298 -12.66 -12.71 31.32
N ASN A 299 -12.37 -13.90 31.86
CA ASN A 299 -13.30 -14.72 32.67
C ASN A 299 -14.67 -14.91 32.00
N ILE A 300 -14.69 -15.08 30.67
CA ILE A 300 -15.90 -15.44 29.94
C ILE A 300 -15.94 -16.96 29.90
N ASP A 301 -16.86 -17.58 30.64
CA ASP A 301 -17.07 -19.03 30.60
C ASP A 301 -17.47 -19.44 29.17
N ASP A 302 -16.63 -20.26 28.55
CA ASP A 302 -16.91 -20.89 27.25
C ASP A 302 -18.00 -21.96 27.46
N ASP A 303 -19.27 -21.59 27.40
CA ASP A 303 -20.40 -22.52 27.49
C ASP A 303 -20.65 -23.29 26.18
N ASP A 304 -19.58 -23.60 25.43
CA ASP A 304 -19.66 -24.26 24.12
C ASP A 304 -18.49 -25.22 23.80
N GLU A 305 -17.80 -25.79 24.80
CA GLU A 305 -16.87 -26.90 24.58
C GLU A 305 -17.50 -28.25 24.97
N LYS A 306 -18.19 -28.89 24.01
CA LYS A 306 -18.30 -30.37 24.02
C LYS A 306 -16.89 -30.95 23.84
N VAL A 307 -16.40 -31.45 24.97
CA VAL A 307 -15.12 -32.10 25.21
C VAL A 307 -14.80 -33.17 24.16
N TYR A 308 -13.68 -32.99 23.46
CA TYR A 308 -12.83 -34.10 23.02
C TYR A 308 -11.40 -33.90 23.57
N LYS A 309 -11.07 -34.67 24.60
CA LYS A 309 -9.69 -34.98 25.06
C LYS A 309 -9.24 -36.23 24.29
N LYS A 310 -8.00 -36.46 23.83
CA LYS A 310 -6.61 -36.06 24.15
C LYS A 310 -5.69 -36.79 23.09
N PRO A 311 -4.33 -36.77 23.12
CA PRO A 311 -3.34 -35.71 23.41
C PRO A 311 -2.08 -35.70 22.47
N ASN A 312 -1.23 -34.67 22.66
CA ASN A 312 0.24 -34.61 22.50
C ASN A 312 0.89 -34.67 21.10
N SER A 313 1.25 -33.50 20.56
CA SER A 313 2.62 -33.22 20.06
C SER A 313 2.77 -31.77 19.55
N LEU A 314 3.79 -31.09 20.07
CA LEU A 314 4.43 -29.84 19.64
C LEU A 314 3.58 -28.55 19.58
N ASP A 315 3.89 -27.67 20.52
CA ASP A 315 3.53 -26.26 20.54
C ASP A 315 4.10 -25.54 19.30
N GLY A 316 3.23 -25.06 18.42
CA GLY A 316 3.63 -24.37 17.18
C GLY A 316 4.39 -23.06 17.42
N LEU A 317 4.26 -22.47 18.62
CA LEU A 317 5.04 -21.30 19.03
C LEU A 317 6.50 -21.67 19.37
N GLU A 318 6.75 -22.89 19.82
CA GLU A 318 8.09 -23.40 20.10
C GLU A 318 8.92 -23.55 18.82
N ILE A 319 8.29 -23.92 17.72
CA ILE A 319 8.91 -24.06 16.39
C ILE A 319 9.35 -22.69 15.85
N LEU A 320 8.53 -21.65 16.04
CA LEU A 320 8.86 -20.29 15.60
C LEU A 320 9.92 -19.64 16.49
N ARG A 321 9.93 -19.98 17.79
CA ARG A 321 10.84 -19.40 18.79
C ARG A 321 12.24 -20.04 18.77
N ASN A 322 12.35 -21.28 18.32
CA ASN A 322 13.61 -22.03 18.30
C ASN A 322 14.26 -22.18 16.90
N TYR A 323 13.76 -21.50 15.87
CA TYR A 323 14.34 -21.62 14.52
C TYR A 323 15.60 -20.75 14.37
N VAL A 324 16.76 -21.32 14.72
CA VAL A 324 18.07 -20.86 14.22
C VAL A 324 18.40 -21.72 12.99
N PRO A 325 18.59 -21.14 11.79
CA PRO A 325 18.93 -21.92 10.62
C PRO A 325 20.35 -22.48 10.77
N VAL A 326 20.47 -23.80 10.83
CA VAL A 326 21.73 -24.49 10.56
C VAL A 326 21.73 -24.86 9.09
N ILE A 327 22.65 -24.26 8.33
CA ILE A 327 22.97 -24.70 6.98
C ILE A 327 23.60 -26.08 7.11
N ASN A 328 22.97 -27.10 6.54
CA ASN A 328 23.65 -28.35 6.29
C ASN A 328 23.67 -28.64 4.79
N ASP A 329 24.87 -28.52 4.24
CA ASP A 329 25.22 -28.92 2.89
C ASP A 329 25.00 -30.43 2.71
N LYS A 330 24.08 -30.78 1.79
CA LYS A 330 24.11 -31.92 0.84
C LYS A 330 22.73 -32.59 0.65
N LEU A 331 22.25 -32.46 -0.60
CA LEU A 331 21.71 -33.50 -1.52
C LEU A 331 20.57 -34.41 -1.00
N SER A 332 19.46 -34.63 -1.71
CA SER A 332 19.32 -34.91 -3.16
C SER A 332 17.85 -34.89 -3.59
N LEU A 333 17.66 -34.80 -4.91
CA LEU A 333 16.43 -34.70 -5.70
C LEU A 333 15.49 -35.93 -5.66
N GLN A 334 14.30 -35.72 -6.24
CA GLN A 334 13.31 -36.67 -6.84
C GLN A 334 12.21 -37.20 -5.90
N TYR A 335 10.92 -37.36 -6.27
CA TYR A 335 10.20 -37.26 -7.54
C TYR A 335 8.65 -37.23 -7.28
N ASN A 336 7.92 -36.67 -8.24
CA ASN A 336 6.61 -37.05 -8.81
C ASN A 336 5.25 -36.85 -8.11
N GLU A 337 4.34 -36.43 -8.99
CA GLU A 337 2.90 -36.18 -8.94
C GLU A 337 2.06 -37.33 -8.36
N THR A 338 0.91 -37.00 -7.76
CA THR A 338 -0.37 -37.68 -8.03
C THR A 338 -1.55 -36.86 -7.48
N HIS A 339 -2.59 -36.78 -8.29
CA HIS A 339 -3.92 -36.24 -7.98
C HIS A 339 -4.52 -36.76 -6.69
N ILE A 340 -5.14 -35.88 -5.88
CA ILE A 340 -6.35 -36.20 -5.09
C ILE A 340 -7.26 -34.97 -5.06
N ASP A 341 -8.36 -35.04 -5.82
CA ASP A 341 -9.60 -34.31 -5.54
C ASP A 341 -10.08 -34.65 -4.13
N ASN A 342 -10.50 -33.65 -3.35
CA ASN A 342 -11.57 -33.82 -2.35
C ASN A 342 -12.21 -32.47 -2.00
N ASN A 343 -13.44 -32.30 -2.48
CA ASN A 343 -14.48 -31.44 -1.91
C ASN A 343 -14.65 -31.74 -0.42
N ILE A 344 -14.42 -30.76 0.48
CA ILE A 344 -15.21 -30.62 1.72
C ILE A 344 -15.40 -29.13 2.00
N ASP A 345 -16.67 -28.73 1.92
CA ASP A 345 -17.23 -27.44 2.27
C ASP A 345 -17.34 -27.31 3.81
N GLU A 346 -16.47 -26.53 4.43
CA GLU A 346 -16.67 -26.03 5.80
C GLU A 346 -16.28 -24.56 5.89
N THR A 347 -17.04 -23.70 5.20
CA THR A 347 -16.98 -22.25 5.42
C THR A 347 -18.10 -21.82 6.36
N LYS A 348 -17.76 -21.39 7.59
CA LYS A 348 -18.70 -20.60 8.41
C LYS A 348 -18.90 -19.24 7.75
N LYS A 349 -19.91 -19.14 6.89
CA LYS A 349 -20.42 -17.88 6.34
C LYS A 349 -21.35 -17.26 7.37
N ILE A 350 -21.01 -16.09 7.88
CA ILE A 350 -21.94 -15.24 8.63
C ILE A 350 -22.59 -14.33 7.58
N ARG A 351 -23.91 -14.39 7.41
CA ARG A 351 -24.66 -13.49 6.53
C ARG A 351 -25.07 -12.23 7.29
N TYR A 352 -25.04 -11.09 6.60
CA TYR A 352 -25.52 -9.81 7.10
C TYR A 352 -26.68 -9.31 6.25
N ASP A 353 -27.69 -8.74 6.90
CA ASP A 353 -28.73 -7.92 6.28
C ASP A 353 -28.47 -6.45 6.61
N LYS A 354 -28.37 -5.60 5.58
CA LYS A 354 -28.23 -4.14 5.70
C LYS A 354 -29.58 -3.53 6.10
N LYS A 355 -29.58 -2.68 7.13
CA LYS A 355 -30.62 -1.67 7.36
C LYS A 355 -30.06 -0.29 7.09
#